data_AF-A0A7W7M7B2-F1
#
_entry.id   AF-A0A7W7M7B2-F1
#
_cell.length_a   1.000
_cell.length_b   1.000
_cell.length_c   1.000
_cell.angle_alpha   90.00
_cell.angle_beta   90.00
_cell.angle_gamma   90.00
#
_symmetry.space_group_name_H-M   'P 1'
#
loop_
_entity.id
_entity.type
_entity.pdbx_description
1 polymer ?
#
loop_
_entity_poly.entity_id
_entity_poly.type
_entity_poly.pdbx_seq_one_letter_code
_entity_poly.pdbx_strand_id
1 'polypeptide(L)'
;MSADGWDRLAAEIAGMVPSLADGDTLIVRARPYFVQMQQLPDHLQVEAIADEFLPEDRRLTARDRQHMVELGWRPPPEPELGDNWECPFPWPLSSADAARVGELFVRTLREVHGATDPAGLVRESFNALGGRG
;
A
#
# COMPACT_ATOMS: atom_id res chain seq x y z
N MET A 1 11.48 3.92 -25.05
CA MET A 1 10.26 4.26 -24.30
C MET A 1 10.64 4.26 -22.84
N SER A 2 10.72 5.43 -22.19
CA SER A 2 10.88 5.43 -20.73
C SER A 2 9.63 4.80 -20.14
N ALA A 3 9.78 3.77 -19.32
CA ALA A 3 8.68 3.32 -18.46
C ALA A 3 8.14 4.54 -17.70
N ASP A 4 6.81 4.69 -17.61
CA ASP A 4 6.19 5.77 -16.84
C ASP A 4 6.77 5.71 -15.41
N GLY A 5 6.93 6.86 -14.73
CA GLY A 5 7.52 6.87 -13.38
C GLY A 5 6.76 5.95 -12.42
N TRP A 6 5.46 5.77 -12.69
CA TRP A 6 4.59 4.82 -12.00
C TRP A 6 4.97 3.36 -12.25
N ASP A 7 5.24 2.97 -13.50
CA ASP A 7 5.67 1.60 -13.84
C ASP A 7 7.00 1.26 -13.16
N ARG A 8 7.91 2.23 -13.11
CA ARG A 8 9.18 2.09 -12.40
C ARG A 8 8.95 1.88 -10.90
N LEU A 9 8.08 2.67 -10.28
CA LEU A 9 7.77 2.51 -8.86
C LEU A 9 7.14 1.15 -8.55
N ALA A 10 6.20 0.68 -9.39
CA ALA A 10 5.61 -0.64 -9.25
C ALA A 10 6.68 -1.75 -9.34
N ALA A 11 7.59 -1.65 -10.31
CA ALA A 11 8.69 -2.61 -10.46
C ALA A 11 9.70 -2.57 -9.30
N GLU A 12 10.01 -1.38 -8.76
CA GLU A 12 10.87 -1.23 -7.57
C GLU A 12 10.24 -1.89 -6.35
N ILE A 13 8.95 -1.68 -6.10
CA ILE A 13 8.21 -2.32 -4.99
C ILE A 13 8.14 -3.84 -5.21
N ALA A 14 7.77 -4.30 -6.40
CA ALA A 14 7.71 -5.72 -6.70
C ALA A 14 9.07 -6.42 -6.55
N GLY A 15 10.16 -5.74 -6.92
CA GLY A 15 11.52 -6.27 -6.82
C GLY A 15 12.03 -6.41 -5.39
N MET A 16 11.57 -5.55 -4.46
CA MET A 16 12.01 -5.62 -3.05
C MET A 16 11.23 -6.64 -2.22
N VAL A 17 9.95 -6.88 -2.54
CA VAL A 17 9.05 -7.70 -1.71
C VAL A 17 9.61 -9.10 -1.39
N PRO A 18 10.18 -9.87 -2.33
CA PRO A 18 10.69 -11.22 -2.03
C PRO A 18 11.89 -11.26 -1.07
N SER A 19 12.53 -10.12 -0.82
CA SER A 19 13.71 -10.01 0.05
C SER A 19 13.40 -9.51 1.47
N LEU A 20 12.14 -9.20 1.76
CA LEU A 20 11.71 -8.74 3.08
C LEU A 20 11.90 -9.83 4.14
N ALA A 21 12.38 -9.43 5.31
CA ALA A 21 12.47 -10.24 6.51
C ALA A 21 11.29 -9.96 7.47
N ASP A 22 11.11 -10.81 8.48
CA ASP A 22 10.11 -10.63 9.54
C ASP A 22 10.18 -9.24 10.17
N GLY A 23 9.05 -8.53 10.12
CA GLY A 23 8.91 -7.16 10.60
C GLY A 23 9.32 -6.07 9.62
N ASP A 24 9.89 -6.39 8.46
CA ASP A 24 10.23 -5.36 7.47
C ASP A 24 8.97 -4.65 6.99
N THR A 25 9.00 -3.32 7.06
CA THR A 25 7.89 -2.45 6.74
C THR A 25 8.29 -1.45 5.67
N LEU A 26 7.41 -1.23 4.70
CA LEU A 26 7.46 -0.11 3.76
C LEU A 26 6.20 0.72 3.92
N ILE A 27 6.35 2.04 4.02
CA ILE A 27 5.24 3.00 3.94
C ILE A 27 5.50 3.95 2.78
N VAL A 28 4.52 4.12 1.90
CA VAL A 28 4.53 5.10 0.80
C VAL A 28 3.40 6.10 1.01
N ARG A 29 3.75 7.39 1.09
CA ARG A 29 2.81 8.46 1.46
C ARG A 29 2.59 9.46 0.32
N ALA A 30 1.32 9.75 0.07
CA ALA A 30 0.81 10.88 -0.70
C ALA A 30 -0.10 11.68 0.23
N ARG A 31 0.47 12.56 1.07
CA ARG A 31 -0.25 13.13 2.22
C ARG A 31 -1.63 13.71 1.85
N PRO A 32 -2.67 13.46 2.65
CA PRO A 32 -2.66 12.73 3.94
C PRO A 32 -2.64 11.20 3.81
N TYR A 33 -2.71 10.67 2.59
CA TYR A 33 -2.88 9.24 2.35
C TYR A 33 -1.58 8.45 2.47
N PHE A 34 -1.72 7.15 2.76
CA PHE A 34 -0.62 6.19 2.67
C PHE A 34 -1.11 4.81 2.21
N VAL A 35 -0.17 4.07 1.64
CA VAL A 35 -0.24 2.62 1.45
C VAL A 35 1.00 2.04 2.11
N GLN A 36 0.86 0.97 2.88
CA GLN A 36 1.95 0.32 3.56
C GLN A 36 1.90 -1.19 3.39
N MET A 37 3.04 -1.82 3.65
CA MET A 37 3.13 -3.25 3.83
C MET A 37 4.06 -3.58 4.98
N GLN A 38 3.76 -4.66 5.68
CA GLN A 38 4.62 -5.27 6.68
C GLN A 38 4.72 -6.76 6.40
N GLN A 39 5.94 -7.28 6.31
CA GLN A 39 6.17 -8.70 6.24
C GLN A 39 5.97 -9.29 7.65
N LEU A 40 5.14 -10.32 7.73
CA LEU A 40 4.85 -11.11 8.93
C LEU A 40 5.23 -12.58 8.67
N PRO A 41 5.36 -13.43 9.70
CA PRO A 41 5.90 -14.77 9.54
C PRO A 41 5.20 -15.66 8.49
N ASP A 42 3.89 -15.47 8.30
CA ASP A 42 3.03 -16.29 7.44
C ASP A 42 2.38 -15.54 6.27
N HIS A 43 2.46 -14.21 6.23
CA HIS A 43 1.89 -13.40 5.15
C HIS A 43 2.56 -12.03 5.02
N LEU A 44 2.32 -11.37 3.89
CA LEU A 44 2.56 -9.94 3.73
C LEU A 44 1.26 -9.21 4.03
N GLN A 45 1.22 -8.46 5.13
CA GLN A 45 0.12 -7.56 5.43
C GLN A 45 0.28 -6.31 4.58
N VAL A 46 -0.74 -5.96 3.81
CA VAL A 46 -0.75 -4.74 2.98
C VAL A 46 -1.97 -3.93 3.38
N GLU A 47 -1.77 -2.64 3.63
CA GLU A 47 -2.79 -1.75 4.17
C GLU A 47 -2.84 -0.41 3.44
N ALA A 48 -4.03 0.19 3.38
CA ALA A 48 -4.24 1.57 2.95
C ALA A 48 -5.12 2.31 3.96
N ILE A 49 -4.83 3.59 4.14
CA ILE A 49 -5.51 4.44 5.12
C ILE A 49 -7.05 4.36 5.01
N ALA A 50 -7.73 4.26 6.15
CA ALA A 50 -9.19 4.34 6.20
C ALA A 50 -9.71 5.79 6.35
N ASP A 51 -10.98 5.98 5.99
CA ASP A 51 -11.70 7.26 6.07
C ASP A 51 -11.72 7.84 7.49
N GLU A 52 -11.67 6.99 8.53
CA GLU A 52 -11.70 7.44 9.92
C GLU A 52 -10.46 8.24 10.32
N PHE A 53 -9.33 8.03 9.63
CA PHE A 53 -8.08 8.79 9.85
C PHE A 53 -7.97 10.05 8.97
N LEU A 54 -8.97 10.31 8.12
CA LEU A 54 -8.97 11.40 7.17
C LEU A 54 -9.91 12.52 7.62
N PRO A 55 -9.53 13.79 7.39
CA PRO A 55 -10.47 14.91 7.42
C PRO A 55 -11.69 14.63 6.54
N GLU A 56 -12.86 15.12 6.93
CA GLU A 56 -14.13 14.85 6.24
C GLU A 56 -14.08 15.20 4.73
N ASP A 57 -13.40 16.30 4.37
CA ASP A 57 -13.22 16.76 2.98
C ASP A 57 -12.24 15.90 2.16
N ARG A 58 -11.54 14.97 2.82
CA ARG A 58 -10.52 14.07 2.24
C ARG A 58 -10.91 12.60 2.28
N ARG A 59 -12.02 12.26 2.92
CA ARG A 59 -12.58 10.89 2.92
C ARG A 59 -12.88 10.44 1.50
N LEU A 60 -12.69 9.15 1.25
CA LEU A 60 -12.96 8.54 -0.04
C LEU A 60 -14.42 8.73 -0.43
N THR A 61 -14.68 8.96 -1.71
CA THR A 61 -16.07 8.95 -2.21
C THR A 61 -16.59 7.51 -2.29
N ALA A 62 -17.90 7.34 -2.51
CA ALA A 62 -18.46 6.01 -2.75
C ALA A 62 -17.82 5.32 -3.97
N ARG A 63 -17.46 6.10 -5.00
CA ARG A 63 -16.76 5.63 -6.19
C ARG A 63 -15.35 5.15 -5.85
N ASP A 64 -14.62 5.92 -5.04
CA ASP A 64 -13.25 5.58 -4.66
C ASP A 64 -13.22 4.31 -3.80
N ARG A 65 -14.17 4.15 -2.86
CA ARG A 65 -14.33 2.92 -2.09
C ARG A 65 -14.67 1.71 -2.95
N GLN A 66 -15.53 1.87 -3.95
CA GLN A 66 -15.78 0.80 -4.92
C GLN A 66 -14.51 0.45 -5.69
N HIS A 67 -13.73 1.45 -6.10
CA HIS A 67 -12.48 1.23 -6.81
C HIS A 67 -11.44 0.50 -5.94
N MET A 68 -11.36 0.80 -4.64
CA MET A 68 -10.55 0.03 -3.69
C MET A 68 -10.92 -1.46 -3.72
N VAL A 69 -12.21 -1.79 -3.68
CA VAL A 69 -12.68 -3.20 -3.77
C VAL A 69 -12.30 -3.84 -5.10
N GLU A 70 -12.43 -3.12 -6.22
CA GLU A 70 -12.05 -3.61 -7.55
C GLU A 70 -10.55 -3.87 -7.69
N LEU A 71 -9.71 -3.13 -6.97
CA LEU A 71 -8.27 -3.36 -6.87
C LEU A 71 -7.91 -4.57 -5.98
N GLY A 72 -8.87 -5.09 -5.22
CA GLY A 72 -8.69 -6.25 -4.34
C GLY A 72 -8.56 -5.91 -2.86
N TRP A 73 -8.75 -4.65 -2.47
CA TRP A 73 -8.81 -4.26 -1.07
C TRP A 73 -10.08 -4.78 -0.40
N ARG A 74 -9.97 -5.19 0.85
CA ARG A 74 -11.09 -5.48 1.73
C ARG A 74 -11.36 -4.24 2.58
N PRO A 75 -12.65 -3.88 2.78
CA PRO A 75 -13.00 -2.77 3.65
C PRO A 75 -12.54 -3.05 5.08
N PRO A 76 -12.24 -2.01 5.87
CA PRO A 76 -11.96 -2.17 7.29
C PRO A 76 -13.15 -2.89 7.96
N PRO A 77 -12.91 -3.95 8.75
CA PRO A 77 -14.00 -4.70 9.38
C PRO A 77 -14.70 -3.87 10.46
N GLU A 78 -13.95 -3.05 11.20
CA GLU A 78 -14.49 -2.12 12.20
C GLU A 78 -13.91 -0.70 11.96
N PRO A 79 -14.42 0.05 10.97
CA PRO A 79 -13.89 1.37 10.60
C PRO A 79 -13.83 2.36 11.79
N GLU A 80 -14.83 2.30 12.67
CA GLU A 80 -14.93 3.11 13.89
C GLU A 80 -13.85 2.79 14.94
N LEU A 81 -13.20 1.63 14.85
CA LEU A 81 -12.08 1.25 15.71
C LEU A 81 -10.72 1.63 15.12
N GLY A 82 -10.71 2.24 13.93
CA GLY A 82 -9.49 2.68 13.26
C GLY A 82 -8.81 1.57 12.46
N ASP A 83 -9.55 0.58 11.98
CA ASP A 83 -8.98 -0.37 11.03
C ASP A 83 -8.71 0.27 9.66
N ASN A 84 -7.66 -0.19 8.99
CA ASN A 84 -7.33 0.21 7.62
C ASN A 84 -8.03 -0.70 6.60
N TRP A 85 -7.99 -0.29 5.32
CA TRP A 85 -8.23 -1.22 4.22
C TRP A 85 -7.10 -2.25 4.18
N GLU A 86 -7.41 -3.51 3.93
CA GLU A 86 -6.41 -4.59 3.91
C GLU A 86 -6.40 -5.38 2.60
N CYS A 87 -5.23 -5.88 2.21
CA CYS A 87 -5.07 -6.82 1.09
C CYS A 87 -3.93 -7.79 1.39
N PRO A 88 -4.14 -8.82 2.22
CA PRO A 88 -3.06 -9.73 2.61
C PRO A 88 -2.64 -10.65 1.45
N PHE A 89 -1.34 -10.91 1.33
CA PHE A 89 -0.76 -11.86 0.37
C PHE A 89 -0.06 -13.02 1.10
N PRO A 90 -0.11 -14.26 0.56
CA PRO A 90 0.56 -15.39 1.19
C PRO A 90 2.09 -15.19 1.21
N TRP A 91 2.76 -15.69 2.25
CA TRP A 91 4.22 -15.70 2.32
C TRP A 91 4.77 -17.14 2.33
N PRO A 92 5.83 -17.46 1.55
CA PRO A 92 6.52 -16.57 0.60
C PRO A 92 5.68 -16.26 -0.65
N LEU A 93 5.84 -15.05 -1.19
CA LEU A 93 5.10 -14.63 -2.40
C LEU A 93 5.65 -15.28 -3.66
N SER A 94 4.76 -15.52 -4.63
CA SER A 94 5.16 -15.79 -6.01
C SER A 94 5.64 -14.51 -6.69
N SER A 95 6.41 -14.62 -7.78
CA SER A 95 6.76 -13.44 -8.60
C SER A 95 5.54 -12.69 -9.13
N ALA A 96 4.43 -13.41 -9.39
CA ALA A 96 3.19 -12.82 -9.83
C ALA A 96 2.53 -12.00 -8.71
N ASP A 97 2.52 -12.51 -7.47
CA ASP A 97 1.99 -11.77 -6.33
C ASP A 97 2.86 -10.55 -5.98
N ALA A 98 4.19 -10.67 -6.08
CA ALA A 98 5.07 -9.52 -5.91
C ALA A 98 4.78 -8.40 -6.93
N ALA A 99 4.55 -8.75 -8.20
CA ALA A 99 4.11 -7.80 -9.22
C ALA A 99 2.76 -7.16 -8.87
N ARG A 100 1.79 -7.96 -8.41
CA ARG A 100 0.47 -7.47 -7.96
C ARG A 100 0.57 -6.50 -6.79
N VAL A 101 1.48 -6.73 -5.84
CA VAL A 101 1.73 -5.78 -4.73
C VAL A 101 2.21 -4.43 -5.26
N GLY A 102 3.18 -4.43 -6.18
CA GLY A 102 3.68 -3.20 -6.79
C GLY A 102 2.59 -2.43 -7.54
N GLU A 103 1.78 -3.13 -8.32
CA GLU A 103 0.62 -2.56 -9.02
C GLU A 103 -0.43 -2.02 -8.04
N LEU A 104 -0.74 -2.75 -6.98
CA LEU A 104 -1.72 -2.35 -5.96
C LEU A 104 -1.33 -1.02 -5.32
N PHE A 105 -0.07 -0.86 -4.90
CA PHE A 105 0.45 0.39 -4.35
C PHE A 105 0.27 1.56 -5.31
N VAL A 106 0.74 1.40 -6.55
CA VAL A 106 0.73 2.47 -7.55
C VAL A 106 -0.69 2.86 -7.94
N ARG A 107 -1.56 1.87 -8.20
CA ARG A 107 -2.94 2.13 -8.60
C ARG A 107 -3.74 2.77 -7.47
N THR A 108 -3.58 2.34 -6.22
CA THR A 108 -4.23 2.99 -5.09
C THR A 108 -3.75 4.44 -4.89
N LEU A 109 -2.44 4.68 -4.92
CA LEU A 109 -1.91 6.04 -4.76
C LEU A 109 -2.34 6.97 -5.89
N ARG A 110 -2.28 6.52 -7.14
CA ARG A 110 -2.58 7.32 -8.32
C ARG A 110 -4.08 7.48 -8.56
N GLU A 111 -4.80 6.37 -8.59
CA GLU A 111 -6.18 6.32 -9.11
C GLU A 111 -7.23 6.56 -8.02
N VAL A 112 -6.91 6.28 -6.75
CA VAL A 112 -7.82 6.47 -5.62
C VAL A 112 -7.42 7.69 -4.79
N HIS A 113 -6.15 7.79 -4.39
CA HIS A 113 -5.67 8.90 -3.57
C HIS A 113 -5.29 10.16 -4.37
N GLY A 114 -5.34 10.09 -5.70
CA GLY A 114 -5.13 11.24 -6.58
C GLY A 114 -3.68 11.76 -6.63
N ALA A 115 -2.68 10.95 -6.26
CA ALA A 115 -1.28 11.33 -6.42
C ALA A 115 -0.95 11.53 -7.89
N THR A 116 -0.38 12.69 -8.24
CA THR A 116 -0.15 13.10 -9.64
C THR A 116 1.21 12.69 -10.17
N ASP A 117 2.23 12.59 -9.31
CA ASP A 117 3.61 12.31 -9.67
C ASP A 117 4.26 11.37 -8.64
N PRO A 118 4.83 10.22 -9.06
CA PRO A 118 5.54 9.32 -8.16
C PRO A 118 6.75 9.97 -7.48
N ALA A 119 7.37 10.99 -8.08
CA ALA A 119 8.50 11.71 -7.47
C ALA A 119 8.09 12.55 -6.25
N GLY A 120 6.79 12.85 -6.10
CA GLY A 120 6.25 13.57 -4.94
C GLY A 120 5.96 12.67 -3.72
N LEU A 121 6.14 11.35 -3.85
CA LEU A 121 5.84 10.39 -2.79
C LEU A 121 6.97 10.33 -1.76
N VAL A 122 6.59 10.20 -0.49
CA VAL A 122 7.54 9.96 0.60
C VAL A 122 7.58 8.46 0.89
N ARG A 123 8.78 7.87 0.93
CA ARG A 123 9.01 6.46 1.23
C ARG A 123 9.75 6.33 2.56
N GLU A 124 9.27 5.44 3.41
CA GLU A 124 9.89 5.10 4.70
C GLU A 124 10.00 3.58 4.79
N SER A 125 11.17 3.07 5.14
CA SER A 125 11.40 1.63 5.31
C SER A 125 12.19 1.38 6.59
N PHE A 126 11.76 0.40 7.37
CA PHE A 126 12.40 0.01 8.63
C PHE A 126 11.99 -1.43 8.99
N ASN A 127 12.72 -2.05 9.92
CA ASN A 127 12.30 -3.32 10.50
C ASN A 127 11.62 -3.05 11.86
N ALA A 128 10.35 -3.40 11.99
CA ALA A 128 9.54 -3.13 13.18
C ALA A 128 10.02 -3.90 14.43
N LEU A 129 10.72 -5.03 14.25
CA LEU A 129 11.29 -5.82 15.35
C LEU A 129 12.65 -5.29 15.81
N GLY A 130 13.39 -4.60 14.92
CA GLY A 130 14.67 -3.97 15.23
C GLY A 130 14.58 -2.63 15.96
N GLY A 131 13.38 -2.08 16.13
CA GLY A 131 13.15 -0.73 16.64
C GLY A 131 13.41 0.36 15.58
N ARG A 132 12.72 1.51 15.71
CA ARG A 132 12.97 2.68 14.84
C ARG A 132 14.37 3.22 15.16
N GLY A 133 15.29 3.14 14.20
CA GLY A 133 16.55 3.90 14.24
C GLY A 133 16.32 5.39 14.12
#